data_AF-A0A925L9U5-F1
#
_entry.id   AF-A0A925L9U5-F1
#
_cell.length_a   1.000
_cell.length_b   1.000
_cell.length_c   1.000
_cell.angle_alpha   90.00
_cell.angle_beta   90.00
_cell.angle_gamma   90.00
#
_symmetry.space_group_name_H-M   'P 1'
#
loop_
_entity.id
_entity.type
_entity.pdbx_description
1 polymer ?
#
loop_
_entity_poly.entity_id
_entity_poly.type
_entity_poly.pdbx_seq_one_letter_code
_entity_poly.pdbx_strand_id
1 'polypeptide(L)'
;MTQTLPPAADKADPFQWLEEVQGERALNWVRERNALSQKELTARAEYAPTKAQLLEVLNAKDRIPAVARRGEWLYNFWQDENNKRGLWRRTTLAEYRKPQPAWEIVLDLDALAKAENENLVWGGTACMGPSYRH
;
A
#
# COMPACT_ATOMS: atom_id res chain seq x y z
N MET A 1 -8.68 52.17 -23.45
CA MET A 1 -9.65 51.19 -23.99
C MET A 1 -9.43 49.88 -23.24
N THR A 2 -10.32 49.53 -22.31
CA THR A 2 -10.22 48.30 -21.52
C THR A 2 -11.08 47.24 -22.20
N GLN A 3 -10.43 46.26 -22.83
CA GLN A 3 -11.12 45.17 -23.49
C GLN A 3 -11.61 44.18 -22.42
N THR A 4 -12.92 44.14 -22.22
CA THR A 4 -13.57 43.17 -21.32
C THR A 4 -13.65 41.84 -22.07
N LEU A 5 -12.94 40.82 -21.60
CA LEU A 5 -13.06 39.46 -22.12
C LEU A 5 -14.49 38.94 -21.84
N PRO A 6 -15.15 38.26 -22.81
CA PRO A 6 -16.43 37.63 -22.55
C PRO A 6 -16.25 36.53 -21.50
N PRO A 7 -17.25 36.28 -20.61
CA PRO A 7 -17.21 35.13 -19.73
C PRO A 7 -17.09 33.86 -20.58
N ALA A 8 -16.15 32.97 -20.21
CA ALA A 8 -16.04 31.67 -20.83
C ALA A 8 -17.40 30.95 -20.68
N ALA A 9 -17.99 30.52 -21.80
CA ALA A 9 -19.24 29.79 -21.76
C ALA A 9 -19.05 28.50 -20.94
N ASP A 10 -19.82 28.36 -19.86
CA ASP A 10 -19.95 27.15 -19.05
C ASP A 10 -20.44 26.00 -19.95
N LYS A 11 -19.49 25.26 -20.55
CA LYS A 11 -19.80 23.95 -21.11
C LYS A 11 -19.96 23.01 -19.91
N ALA A 12 -21.21 22.63 -19.61
CA ALA A 12 -21.50 21.64 -18.60
C ALA A 12 -20.66 20.37 -18.85
N ASP A 13 -19.91 19.93 -17.85
CA ASP A 13 -19.07 18.73 -17.95
C ASP A 13 -19.98 17.48 -17.99
N PRO A 14 -20.01 16.73 -19.11
CA PRO A 14 -20.83 15.52 -19.22
C PRO A 14 -20.41 14.40 -18.24
N PHE A 15 -19.24 14.52 -17.62
CA PHE A 15 -18.67 13.56 -16.69
C PHE A 15 -18.68 14.03 -15.23
N GLN A 16 -19.31 15.17 -14.91
CA GLN A 16 -19.35 15.71 -13.54
C GLN A 16 -19.84 14.68 -12.49
N TRP A 17 -20.73 13.76 -12.87
CA TRP A 17 -21.22 12.69 -12.00
C TRP A 17 -20.17 11.66 -11.57
N LEU A 18 -19.00 11.61 -12.24
CA LEU A 18 -17.86 10.80 -11.80
C LEU A 18 -17.17 11.38 -10.57
N GLU A 19 -17.40 12.65 -10.23
CA GLU A 19 -16.85 13.29 -9.02
C GLU A 19 -17.54 12.79 -7.75
N GLU A 20 -18.73 12.20 -7.87
CA GLU A 20 -19.40 11.51 -6.77
C GLU A 20 -18.73 10.14 -6.53
N VAL A 21 -17.56 10.15 -5.90
CA VAL A 21 -16.67 8.97 -5.76
C VAL A 21 -17.31 7.76 -5.07
N GLN A 22 -18.33 7.97 -4.25
CA GLN A 22 -19.12 6.91 -3.59
C GLN A 22 -20.51 6.71 -4.23
N GLY A 23 -20.85 7.49 -5.26
CA GLY A 23 -22.13 7.44 -5.94
C GLY A 23 -22.29 6.15 -6.73
N GLU A 24 -23.49 5.57 -6.69
CA GLU A 24 -23.77 4.28 -7.33
C GLU A 24 -23.46 4.29 -8.83
N ARG A 25 -23.81 5.38 -9.53
CA ARG A 25 -23.56 5.56 -10.95
C ARG A 25 -22.05 5.55 -11.26
N ALA A 26 -21.26 6.31 -10.51
CA ALA A 26 -19.80 6.36 -10.63
C ALA A 26 -19.17 5.00 -10.38
N LEU A 27 -19.55 4.33 -9.29
CA LEU A 27 -19.03 3.01 -8.94
C LEU A 27 -19.39 1.94 -9.98
N ASN A 28 -20.61 1.94 -10.51
CA ASN A 28 -21.02 0.99 -11.56
C ASN A 28 -20.20 1.20 -12.84
N TRP A 29 -20.02 2.45 -13.25
CA TRP A 29 -19.18 2.76 -14.42
C TRP A 29 -17.73 2.30 -14.21
N VAL A 30 -17.13 2.56 -13.04
CA VAL A 30 -15.77 2.10 -12.72
C VAL A 30 -15.67 0.57 -12.76
N ARG A 31 -16.65 -0.15 -12.21
CA ARG A 31 -16.69 -1.63 -12.25
C ARG A 31 -16.71 -2.16 -13.69
N GLU A 32 -17.53 -1.58 -14.56
CA GLU A 32 -17.60 -1.96 -15.98
C GLU A 32 -16.26 -1.74 -16.69
N ARG A 33 -15.62 -0.58 -16.46
CA ARG A 33 -14.33 -0.26 -17.08
C ARG A 33 -13.21 -1.13 -16.55
N ASN A 34 -13.19 -1.39 -15.24
CA ASN A 34 -12.24 -2.32 -14.63
C ASN A 34 -12.40 -3.74 -15.19
N ALA A 35 -13.63 -4.23 -15.37
CA ALA A 35 -13.87 -5.55 -15.95
C ALA A 35 -13.34 -5.66 -17.39
N LEU A 36 -13.54 -4.62 -18.21
CA LEU A 36 -12.99 -4.56 -19.56
C LEU A 36 -11.46 -4.62 -19.55
N SER A 37 -10.81 -3.70 -18.82
CA SER A 37 -9.35 -3.62 -18.79
C SER A 37 -8.72 -4.85 -18.15
N GLN A 38 -9.32 -5.40 -17.09
CA GLN A 38 -8.83 -6.62 -16.46
C GLN A 38 -8.91 -7.80 -17.43
N LYS A 39 -10.02 -7.95 -18.17
CA LYS A 39 -10.13 -8.99 -19.19
C LYS A 39 -9.03 -8.86 -20.25
N GLU A 40 -8.82 -7.66 -20.77
CA GLU A 40 -7.79 -7.41 -21.79
C GLU A 40 -6.36 -7.67 -21.29
N LEU A 41 -6.02 -7.19 -20.09
CA LEU A 41 -4.67 -7.32 -19.53
C LEU A 41 -4.36 -8.77 -19.14
N THR A 42 -5.33 -9.46 -18.54
CA THR A 42 -5.15 -10.84 -18.06
C THR A 42 -5.20 -11.89 -19.18
N ALA A 43 -5.78 -11.56 -20.35
CA ALA A 43 -5.81 -12.44 -21.51
C ALA A 43 -4.46 -12.55 -22.25
N ARG A 44 -3.51 -11.67 -21.94
CA ARG A 44 -2.17 -11.69 -22.55
C ARG A 44 -1.39 -12.92 -22.08
N ALA A 45 -0.70 -13.59 -23.00
CA ALA A 45 0.03 -14.83 -22.71
C ALA A 45 1.12 -14.63 -21.65
N GLU A 46 1.74 -13.44 -21.62
CA GLU A 46 2.77 -13.04 -20.67
C GLU A 46 2.23 -12.74 -19.26
N TYR A 47 0.93 -12.50 -19.08
CA TYR A 47 0.40 -12.04 -17.80
C TYR A 47 0.65 -13.02 -16.66
N ALA A 48 0.28 -14.29 -16.85
CA ALA A 48 0.44 -15.33 -15.84
C ALA A 48 1.90 -15.56 -15.43
N PRO A 49 2.86 -15.77 -16.35
CA PRO A 49 4.26 -15.95 -15.98
C PRO A 49 4.86 -14.70 -15.33
N THR A 50 4.57 -13.50 -15.85
CA THR A 50 5.08 -12.25 -15.23
C THR A 50 4.52 -12.06 -13.83
N LYS A 51 3.23 -12.30 -13.61
CA LYS A 51 2.63 -12.24 -12.28
C LYS A 51 3.30 -13.21 -11.30
N ALA A 52 3.58 -14.45 -11.74
CA ALA A 52 4.24 -15.44 -10.90
C ALA A 52 5.66 -15.01 -10.50
N GLN A 53 6.46 -14.55 -11.48
CA GLN A 53 7.83 -14.06 -11.24
C GLN A 53 7.85 -12.85 -10.29
N LEU A 54 6.93 -11.90 -10.47
CA LEU A 54 6.83 -10.75 -9.59
C LEU A 54 6.44 -11.17 -8.16
N LEU A 55 5.50 -12.10 -8.02
CA LEU A 55 5.09 -12.61 -6.70
C LEU A 55 6.22 -13.37 -6.01
N GLU A 56 7.04 -14.12 -6.75
CA GLU A 56 8.22 -14.80 -6.21
C GLU A 56 9.20 -13.79 -5.60
N VAL A 57 9.51 -12.71 -6.31
CA VAL A 57 10.40 -11.65 -5.82
C VAL A 57 9.78 -10.87 -4.67
N LEU A 58 8.51 -10.49 -4.77
CA LEU A 58 7.83 -9.68 -3.75
C LEU A 58 7.67 -10.46 -2.43
N ASN A 59 7.45 -11.77 -2.50
CA ASN A 59 7.32 -12.64 -1.34
C ASN A 59 8.63 -13.34 -0.94
N ALA A 60 9.76 -12.96 -1.55
CA ALA A 60 11.06 -13.55 -1.26
C ALA A 60 11.41 -13.40 0.23
N LYS A 61 11.63 -14.53 0.90
CA LYS A 61 11.91 -14.59 2.35
C LYS A 61 13.32 -14.18 2.72
N ASP A 62 14.22 -14.21 1.74
CA ASP A 62 15.65 -13.88 1.85
C ASP A 62 15.96 -12.42 1.46
N ARG A 63 14.95 -11.60 1.13
CA ARG A 63 15.15 -10.18 0.86
C ARG A 63 15.72 -9.46 2.09
N ILE A 64 16.69 -8.59 1.87
CA ILE A 64 17.35 -7.83 2.94
C ILE A 64 16.32 -6.83 3.54
N PRO A 65 15.97 -6.96 4.83
CA PRO A 65 15.00 -6.05 5.43
C PRO A 65 15.60 -4.66 5.60
N ALA A 66 15.08 -3.66 4.90
CA ALA A 66 15.45 -2.27 5.15
C ALA A 66 15.03 -1.86 6.57
N VAL A 67 15.99 -1.38 7.36
CA VAL A 67 15.78 -1.03 8.78
C VAL A 67 15.96 0.47 9.04
N ALA A 68 15.13 0.99 9.93
CA ALA A 68 15.33 2.30 10.55
C ALA A 68 15.81 2.11 12.00
N ARG A 69 16.92 2.75 12.38
CA ARG A 69 17.40 2.72 13.77
C ARG A 69 16.67 3.74 14.63
N ARG A 70 16.19 3.32 15.80
CA ARG A 70 15.60 4.18 16.83
C ARG A 70 16.12 3.73 18.19
N GLY A 71 17.05 4.50 18.77
CA GLY A 71 17.80 4.08 19.95
C GLY A 71 18.60 2.79 19.69
N GLU A 72 18.39 1.79 20.55
CA GLU A 72 19.04 0.47 20.47
C GLU A 72 18.34 -0.50 19.50
N TRP A 73 17.16 -0.13 19.01
CA TRP A 73 16.33 -0.99 18.17
C TRP A 73 16.41 -0.63 16.69
N LEU A 74 16.34 -1.66 15.85
CA LEU A 74 16.18 -1.59 14.41
C LEU A 74 14.78 -2.02 14.05
N TYR A 75 14.02 -1.13 13.40
CA TYR A 75 12.64 -1.36 13.01
C TYR A 75 12.54 -1.69 11.53
N ASN A 76 11.67 -2.62 11.20
CA ASN A 76 11.36 -3.02 9.84
C ASN A 76 9.85 -3.22 9.68
N PHE A 77 9.35 -2.89 8.49
CA PHE A 77 8.02 -3.24 8.06
C PHE A 77 8.13 -4.37 7.03
N TRP A 78 7.33 -5.43 7.20
CA TRP A 78 7.47 -6.67 6.44
C TRP A 78 6.14 -7.15 5.88
N GLN A 79 6.08 -7.43 4.58
CA GLN A 79 4.91 -8.02 3.91
C GLN A 79 5.28 -9.26 3.10
N ASP A 80 4.51 -10.32 3.21
CA ASP A 80 4.76 -11.57 2.46
C ASP A 80 3.44 -12.27 2.11
N GLU A 81 3.52 -13.53 1.66
CA GLU A 81 2.33 -14.29 1.26
C GLU A 81 1.34 -14.51 2.40
N ASN A 82 1.82 -14.51 3.66
CA ASN A 82 1.03 -14.74 4.86
C ASN A 82 0.60 -13.43 5.54
N ASN A 83 1.44 -12.39 5.43
CA ASN A 83 1.24 -11.09 6.05
C ASN A 83 1.09 -10.02 4.97
N LYS A 84 -0.10 -9.97 4.34
CA LYS A 84 -0.35 -9.11 3.18
C LYS A 84 -0.45 -7.64 3.59
N ARG A 85 -1.04 -7.36 4.75
CA ARG A 85 -1.11 -5.99 5.31
C ARG A 85 0.19 -5.62 6.00
N GLY A 86 0.86 -6.60 6.60
CA GLY A 86 2.24 -6.53 7.02
C GLY A 86 2.44 -6.53 8.53
N LEU A 87 3.68 -6.78 8.91
CA LEU A 87 4.16 -6.81 10.29
C LEU A 87 5.11 -5.64 10.53
N TRP A 88 4.83 -4.84 11.54
CA TRP A 88 5.79 -3.92 12.10
C TRP A 88 6.56 -4.62 13.21
N ARG A 89 7.87 -4.76 13.02
CA ARG A 89 8.75 -5.58 13.85
C ARG A 89 10.04 -4.84 14.20
N ARG A 90 10.68 -5.27 15.28
CA ARG A 90 11.97 -4.73 15.74
C ARG A 90 12.97 -5.81 16.07
N THR A 91 14.25 -5.46 16.04
CA THR A 91 15.36 -6.32 16.46
C THR A 91 16.53 -5.47 16.97
N THR A 92 17.56 -6.07 17.55
CA THR A 92 18.78 -5.36 17.96
C THR A 92 19.81 -5.39 16.83
N LEU A 93 20.82 -4.50 16.88
CA LEU A 93 21.93 -4.54 15.91
C LEU A 93 22.71 -5.87 15.96
N ALA A 94 22.83 -6.48 17.14
CA ALA A 94 23.53 -7.75 17.31
C ALA A 94 22.78 -8.89 16.60
N GLU A 95 21.45 -8.94 16.73
CA GLU A 95 20.61 -9.91 16.02
C GLU A 95 20.59 -9.64 14.52
N TYR A 96 20.49 -8.37 14.10
CA TYR A 96 20.43 -7.99 12.68
C TYR A 96 21.67 -8.40 11.87
N ARG A 97 22.83 -8.58 12.52
CA ARG A 97 24.06 -9.05 11.88
C ARG A 97 24.07 -10.56 11.61
N LYS A 98 23.13 -11.32 12.17
CA LYS A 98 23.01 -12.76 11.93
C LYS A 98 22.33 -13.03 10.59
N PRO A 99 22.59 -14.19 9.96
CA PRO A 99 21.87 -14.59 8.73
C PRO A 99 20.36 -14.66 8.91
N GLN A 100 19.89 -14.98 10.12
CA GLN A 100 18.47 -15.05 10.48
C GLN A 100 18.25 -14.27 11.78
N PRO A 101 18.00 -12.95 11.70
CA PRO A 101 17.76 -12.12 12.88
C PRO A 101 16.49 -12.54 13.61
N ALA A 102 16.53 -12.58 14.95
CA ALA A 102 15.32 -12.70 15.75
C ALA A 102 14.53 -11.38 15.72
N TRP A 103 13.29 -11.43 15.24
CA TRP A 103 12.39 -10.28 15.18
C TRP A 103 11.31 -10.37 16.25
N GLU A 104 11.10 -9.27 16.97
CA GLU A 104 9.96 -9.07 17.86
C GLU A 104 8.86 -8.32 17.09
N ILE A 105 7.65 -8.88 17.04
CA ILE A 105 6.50 -8.22 16.42
C ILE A 105 5.99 -7.15 17.39
N VAL A 106 5.92 -5.91 16.91
CA VAL A 106 5.40 -4.77 17.67
C VAL A 106 3.95 -4.51 17.30
N LEU A 107 3.60 -4.64 16.01
CA LEU A 107 2.23 -4.57 15.53
C LEU A 107 2.02 -5.53 14.36
N ASP A 108 0.96 -6.33 14.44
CA ASP A 108 0.45 -7.15 13.35
C ASP A 108 -0.77 -6.44 12.72
N LEU A 109 -0.59 -5.88 11.51
CA LEU A 109 -1.69 -5.20 10.82
C LEU A 109 -2.72 -6.18 10.25
N ASP A 110 -2.33 -7.40 9.93
CA ASP A 110 -3.23 -8.43 9.42
C ASP A 110 -4.21 -8.86 10.52
N ALA A 111 -3.70 -9.09 11.73
CA ALA A 111 -4.50 -9.39 12.90
C ALA A 111 -5.39 -8.20 13.30
N LEU A 112 -4.87 -6.98 13.31
CA LEU A 112 -5.63 -5.78 13.68
C LEU A 112 -6.77 -5.51 12.70
N ALA A 113 -6.49 -5.53 11.40
CA ALA A 113 -7.51 -5.32 10.37
C ALA A 113 -8.63 -6.36 10.43
N LYS A 114 -8.29 -7.62 10.77
CA LYS A 114 -9.28 -8.66 10.99
C LYS A 114 -10.12 -8.41 12.24
N ALA A 115 -9.50 -7.96 13.34
CA ALA A 115 -10.20 -7.66 14.58
C ALA A 115 -11.15 -6.48 14.44
N GLU A 116 -10.76 -5.45 13.70
CA GLU A 116 -11.56 -4.24 13.49
C GLU A 116 -12.52 -4.33 12.30
N ASN A 117 -12.37 -5.37 11.47
CA ASN A 117 -13.09 -5.52 10.19
C ASN A 117 -12.91 -4.30 9.26
N GLU A 118 -11.70 -3.73 9.28
CA GLU A 118 -11.35 -2.51 8.55
C GLU A 118 -10.21 -2.75 7.57
N ASN A 119 -10.16 -1.95 6.51
CA ASN A 119 -9.10 -2.02 5.52
C ASN A 119 -7.88 -1.18 5.93
N LEU A 120 -7.10 -1.67 6.88
CA LEU A 120 -5.93 -0.95 7.38
C LEU A 120 -4.76 -1.00 6.41
N VAL A 121 -4.10 0.15 6.26
CA VAL A 121 -2.88 0.34 5.47
C VAL A 121 -1.82 0.98 6.35
N TRP A 122 -0.58 0.49 6.25
CA TRP A 122 0.54 1.07 6.98
C TRP A 122 0.91 2.45 6.44
N GLY A 123 0.73 3.49 7.26
CA GLY A 123 1.08 4.88 6.94
C GLY A 123 2.48 5.32 7.41
N GLY A 124 3.26 4.42 8.01
CA GLY A 124 4.55 4.74 8.63
C GLY A 124 4.47 4.96 10.15
N THR A 125 5.59 5.36 10.75
CA THR A 125 5.71 5.60 12.20
C THR A 125 6.44 6.89 12.52
N ALA A 126 5.88 7.67 13.43
CA ALA A 126 6.56 8.74 14.13
C ALA A 126 6.92 8.26 15.55
N CYS A 127 8.18 8.43 15.95
CA CYS A 127 8.63 8.06 17.29
C CYS A 127 9.19 9.31 17.97
N MET A 128 8.71 9.61 19.17
CA MET A 128 9.15 10.79 19.91
C MET A 128 10.55 10.58 20.48
N GLY A 129 11.48 11.44 20.08
CA GLY A 129 12.82 11.50 20.65
C GLY A 129 12.83 12.28 21.99
N PRO A 130 13.95 12.24 22.74
CA PRO A 130 15.18 11.50 22.46
C PRO A 130 15.16 10.06 23.02
N SER A 131 14.20 9.72 23.88
CA SER A 131 14.15 8.44 24.57
C SER A 131 13.55 7.31 23.72
N TYR A 132 12.80 7.63 22.65
CA TYR A 132 12.14 6.67 21.76
C TYR A 132 11.39 5.56 22.51
N ARG A 133 10.79 5.90 23.65
CA ARG A 133 9.94 4.99 24.42
C ARG A 133 8.52 5.00 23.85
N HIS A 134 7.97 3.80 23.67
CA HIS A 134 6.58 3.53 23.34
C HIS A 134 5.92 2.98 24.60
#